data_AF-A0A5N6PI29-F1
#
_entry.id   AF-A0A5N6PI29-F1
#
_cell.length_a   1.000
_cell.length_b   1.000
_cell.length_c   1.000
_cell.angle_alpha   90.00
_cell.angle_beta   90.00
_cell.angle_gamma   90.00
#
_symmetry.space_group_name_H-M   'P 1'
#
loop_
_entity.id
_entity.type
_entity.pdbx_description
1 polymer ?
#
loop_
_entity_poly.entity_id
_entity_poly.type
_entity_poly.pdbx_seq_one_letter_code
_entity_poly.pdbx_strand_id
1 'polypeptide(L)'
;MATEIKHQQFECCYLNWVAQQQLDLDELLQAFNNYPTDPDYLQLITNKIINHFENYSTARCQLAKHDGTSFLAPSWATTFEKSFLWIGGCRPSIIIRLEGIADEPTALLAAMWRKPGDWRLREAVEQALDGHAFDAYKALMEADKLRMEILKGMIDILTPLQTVELLVVSKKLHLSLHEWSKSRDNHMGISQLLDPNNPSSSHDPQPSGQLPSHGP
;
A
#
# COMPACT_ATOMS: atom_id res chain seq x y z
N MET A 1 16.45 -3.62 13.19
CA MET A 1 15.80 -3.09 14.41
C MET A 1 14.87 -1.89 14.16
N ALA A 2 15.32 -0.65 13.91
CA ALA A 2 14.39 0.49 13.75
C ALA A 2 13.47 0.41 12.51
N THR A 3 14.02 0.05 11.34
CA THR A 3 13.26 -0.15 10.09
C THR A 3 12.29 -1.32 10.19
N GLU A 4 12.70 -2.37 10.90
CA GLU A 4 11.92 -3.60 11.15
C GLU A 4 10.73 -3.35 12.09
N ILE A 5 10.92 -2.51 13.12
CA ILE A 5 9.82 -2.06 14.00
C ILE A 5 8.79 -1.24 13.22
N LYS A 6 9.23 -0.32 12.33
CA LYS A 6 8.32 0.45 11.47
C LYS A 6 7.53 -0.46 10.52
N HIS A 7 8.21 -1.44 9.95
CA HIS A 7 7.60 -2.42 9.07
C HIS A 7 6.45 -3.19 9.74
N GLN A 8 6.72 -3.71 10.94
CA GLN A 8 5.72 -4.43 11.73
C GLN A 8 4.54 -3.53 12.10
N GLN A 9 4.78 -2.24 12.36
CA GLN A 9 3.69 -1.28 12.61
C GLN A 9 2.81 -1.06 11.38
N PHE A 10 3.39 -0.99 10.17
CA PHE A 10 2.63 -0.88 8.93
C PHE A 10 1.75 -2.11 8.69
N GLU A 11 2.33 -3.29 8.84
CA GLU A 11 1.62 -4.56 8.68
C GLU A 11 0.48 -4.70 9.70
N CYS A 12 0.74 -4.48 10.99
CA CYS A 12 -0.28 -4.51 12.03
C CYS A 12 -1.42 -3.51 11.76
N CYS A 13 -1.10 -2.29 11.33
CA CYS A 13 -2.10 -1.28 10.99
C CYS A 13 -3.00 -1.75 9.84
N TYR A 14 -2.42 -2.32 8.79
CA TYR A 14 -3.16 -2.85 7.66
C TYR A 14 -4.01 -4.08 8.03
N LEU A 15 -3.46 -5.05 8.77
CA LEU A 15 -4.21 -6.23 9.19
C LEU A 15 -5.39 -5.87 10.10
N ASN A 16 -5.20 -4.92 11.02
CA ASN A 16 -6.29 -4.42 11.85
C ASN A 16 -7.38 -3.73 11.01
N TRP A 17 -6.99 -3.00 9.97
CA TRP A 17 -7.94 -2.40 9.03
C TRP A 17 -8.76 -3.43 8.26
N VAL A 18 -8.13 -4.48 7.74
CA VAL A 18 -8.83 -5.58 7.04
C VAL A 18 -9.82 -6.27 7.97
N ALA A 19 -9.40 -6.56 9.22
CA ALA A 19 -10.30 -7.12 10.23
C ALA A 19 -11.48 -6.18 10.53
N GLN A 20 -11.24 -4.87 10.63
CA GLN A 20 -12.29 -3.86 10.81
C GLN A 20 -13.27 -3.84 9.63
N GLN A 21 -12.82 -4.07 8.38
CA GLN A 21 -13.72 -4.14 7.23
C GLN A 21 -14.73 -5.27 7.34
N GLN A 22 -14.32 -6.42 7.89
CA GLN A 22 -15.22 -7.55 8.12
C GLN A 22 -16.28 -7.22 9.18
N LEU A 23 -15.86 -6.66 10.31
CA LEU A 23 -16.77 -6.26 11.40
C LEU A 23 -17.80 -5.23 10.92
N ASP A 24 -17.35 -4.22 10.19
CA ASP A 24 -18.23 -3.20 9.64
C ASP A 24 -19.21 -3.79 8.59
N LEU A 25 -18.78 -4.77 7.79
CA LEU A 25 -19.64 -5.43 6.82
C LEU A 25 -20.77 -6.18 7.53
N ASP A 26 -20.45 -6.92 8.59
CA ASP A 26 -21.44 -7.68 9.35
C ASP A 26 -22.48 -6.73 9.99
N GLU A 27 -22.03 -5.60 10.55
CA GLU A 27 -22.92 -4.59 11.12
C GLU A 27 -23.80 -3.91 10.06
N LEU A 28 -23.24 -3.56 8.90
CA LEU A 28 -24.02 -3.01 7.78
C LEU A 28 -25.09 -3.98 7.29
N LEU A 29 -24.76 -5.27 7.18
CA LEU A 29 -25.72 -6.29 6.78
C LEU A 29 -26.84 -6.45 7.81
N GLN A 30 -26.53 -6.34 9.10
CA GLN A 30 -27.56 -6.32 10.15
C GLN A 30 -28.46 -5.10 10.01
N ALA A 31 -27.89 -3.91 9.82
CA ALA A 31 -28.65 -2.68 9.62
C ALA A 31 -29.55 -2.75 8.38
N PHE A 32 -29.00 -3.22 7.25
CA PHE A 32 -29.72 -3.36 6.00
C PHE A 32 -30.90 -4.33 6.08
N ASN A 33 -30.74 -5.46 6.78
CA ASN A 33 -31.79 -6.48 6.85
C ASN A 33 -32.85 -6.19 7.94
N ASN A 34 -32.44 -5.65 9.08
CA ASN A 34 -33.33 -5.54 10.24
C ASN A 34 -33.96 -4.15 10.39
N TYR A 35 -33.30 -3.10 9.88
CA TYR A 35 -33.71 -1.71 10.06
C TYR A 35 -33.69 -0.88 8.75
N PRO A 36 -34.19 -1.39 7.60
CA PRO A 36 -34.08 -0.70 6.31
C PRO A 36 -34.89 0.62 6.22
N THR A 37 -35.89 0.77 7.07
CA THR A 37 -36.80 1.93 7.09
C THR A 37 -36.46 2.95 8.18
N ASP A 38 -35.39 2.71 8.95
CA ASP A 38 -34.94 3.61 10.01
C ASP A 38 -33.78 4.51 9.52
N PRO A 39 -34.07 5.70 8.97
CA PRO A 39 -33.05 6.56 8.41
C PRO A 39 -32.04 7.05 9.44
N ASP A 40 -32.44 7.24 10.70
CA ASP A 40 -31.58 7.75 11.76
C ASP A 40 -30.54 6.69 12.14
N TYR A 41 -30.97 5.43 12.26
CA TYR A 41 -30.06 4.31 12.51
C TYR A 41 -29.10 4.07 11.32
N LEU A 42 -29.59 4.15 10.08
CA LEU A 42 -28.77 4.00 8.87
C LEU A 42 -27.72 5.12 8.73
N GLN A 43 -28.05 6.35 9.14
CA GLN A 43 -27.08 7.44 9.21
C GLN A 43 -26.05 7.24 10.34
N LEU A 44 -26.49 6.76 11.50
CA LEU A 44 -25.61 6.47 12.63
C LEU A 44 -24.52 5.46 12.24
N ILE A 45 -24.91 4.33 11.62
CA ILE A 45 -23.95 3.30 11.20
C ILE A 45 -23.05 3.80 10.06
N THR A 46 -23.60 4.58 9.12
CA THR A 46 -22.81 5.21 8.06
C THR A 46 -21.70 6.09 8.65
N ASN A 47 -22.05 6.98 9.57
CA ASN A 47 -21.10 7.88 10.22
C ASN A 47 -20.04 7.12 11.01
N LYS A 48 -20.43 6.04 11.70
CA LYS A 48 -19.49 5.15 12.40
C LYS A 48 -18.43 4.59 11.45
N ILE A 49 -18.85 4.10 10.29
CA ILE A 49 -17.95 3.47 9.29
C ILE A 49 -17.05 4.49 8.61
N ILE A 50 -17.59 5.68 8.33
CA ILE A 50 -16.79 6.79 7.82
C ILE A 50 -15.70 7.17 8.81
N ASN A 51 -16.03 7.26 10.10
CA ASN A 51 -15.04 7.51 11.15
C ASN A 51 -13.97 6.40 11.21
N HIS A 52 -14.33 5.12 11.06
CA HIS A 52 -13.35 4.04 10.99
C HIS A 52 -12.38 4.21 9.80
N PHE A 53 -12.88 4.60 8.63
CA PHE A 53 -12.04 4.85 7.45
C PHE A 53 -11.12 6.06 7.66
N GLU A 54 -11.62 7.14 8.26
CA GLU A 54 -10.80 8.33 8.57
C GLU A 54 -9.70 8.03 9.59
N ASN A 55 -10.02 7.23 10.62
CA ASN A 55 -9.06 6.78 11.61
C ASN A 55 -7.95 5.95 10.95
N TYR A 56 -8.30 5.02 10.07
CA TYR A 56 -7.31 4.25 9.32
C TYR A 56 -6.46 5.13 8.40
N SER A 57 -7.08 6.03 7.63
CA SER A 57 -6.37 6.94 6.73
C SER A 57 -5.40 7.85 7.50
N THR A 58 -5.80 8.30 8.69
CA THR A 58 -4.94 9.10 9.59
C THR A 58 -3.78 8.29 10.15
N ALA A 59 -4.04 7.06 10.63
CA ALA A 59 -2.98 6.18 11.12
C ALA A 59 -1.97 5.86 10.00
N ARG A 60 -2.47 5.54 8.80
CA ARG A 60 -1.66 5.30 7.61
C ARG A 60 -0.82 6.53 7.21
N CYS A 61 -1.40 7.72 7.26
CA CYS A 61 -0.69 8.98 7.03
C CYS A 61 0.52 9.16 7.95
N GLN A 62 0.31 9.00 9.26
CA GLN A 62 1.36 9.18 10.27
C GLN A 62 2.51 8.20 10.06
N LEU A 63 2.15 6.98 9.68
CA LEU A 63 3.07 5.91 9.34
C LEU A 63 3.85 6.23 8.04
N ALA A 64 3.19 6.68 6.99
CA ALA A 64 3.80 7.03 5.69
C ALA A 64 4.73 8.24 5.75
N LYS A 65 4.56 9.15 6.72
CA LYS A 65 5.45 10.32 6.90
C LYS A 65 6.92 9.94 7.06
N HIS A 66 7.19 8.75 7.59
CA HIS A 66 8.53 8.27 7.87
C HIS A 66 9.10 7.30 6.84
N ASP A 67 8.28 6.92 5.84
CA ASP A 67 8.63 6.03 4.73
C ASP A 67 7.46 5.98 3.72
N GLY A 68 7.39 6.95 2.80
CA GLY A 68 6.30 7.05 1.84
C GLY A 68 6.37 6.01 0.71
N THR A 69 7.57 5.59 0.33
CA THR A 69 7.81 4.61 -0.74
C THR A 69 7.35 3.21 -0.36
N SER A 70 7.48 2.81 0.92
CA SER A 70 6.94 1.54 1.40
C SER A 70 5.43 1.38 1.19
N PHE A 71 4.67 2.48 1.06
CA PHE A 71 3.23 2.42 0.79
C PHE A 71 2.87 2.32 -0.70
N LEU A 72 3.81 2.55 -1.61
CA LEU A 72 3.62 2.36 -3.06
C LEU A 72 3.81 0.89 -3.47
N ALA A 73 4.64 0.15 -2.73
CA ALA A 73 4.87 -1.28 -2.93
C ALA A 73 4.91 -2.01 -1.57
N PRO A 74 3.81 -2.01 -0.81
CA PRO A 74 3.77 -2.57 0.54
C PRO A 74 4.01 -4.07 0.51
N SER A 75 5.10 -4.55 1.12
CA SER A 75 5.41 -5.99 1.15
C SER A 75 4.30 -6.82 1.81
N TRP A 76 3.58 -6.23 2.77
CA TRP A 76 2.48 -6.82 3.51
C TRP A 76 1.15 -6.89 2.75
N ALA A 77 1.06 -6.28 1.56
CA ALA A 77 -0.10 -6.42 0.69
C ALA A 77 0.12 -7.50 -0.36
N THR A 78 -0.97 -8.08 -0.81
CA THR A 78 -0.95 -9.09 -1.87
C THR A 78 -0.57 -8.49 -3.23
N THR A 79 -0.14 -9.32 -4.17
CA THR A 79 0.27 -8.89 -5.52
C THR A 79 -0.85 -8.17 -6.25
N PHE A 80 -2.10 -8.62 -6.12
CA PHE A 80 -3.22 -7.93 -6.76
C PHE A 80 -3.55 -6.62 -6.08
N GLU A 81 -3.49 -6.53 -4.75
CA GLU A 81 -3.72 -5.29 -4.02
C GLU A 81 -2.67 -4.23 -4.35
N LYS A 82 -1.40 -4.65 -4.51
CA LYS A 82 -0.34 -3.80 -5.05
C LYS A 82 -0.73 -3.26 -6.41
N SER A 83 -1.20 -4.11 -7.34
CA SER A 83 -1.67 -3.64 -8.67
C SER A 83 -2.91 -2.74 -8.57
N PHE A 84 -3.85 -3.05 -7.69
CA PHE A 84 -5.10 -2.31 -7.54
C PHE A 84 -4.89 -0.95 -6.88
N LEU A 85 -3.85 -0.78 -6.05
CA LEU A 85 -3.39 0.52 -5.58
C LEU A 85 -3.12 1.48 -6.77
N TRP A 86 -2.55 0.95 -7.85
CA TRP A 86 -2.25 1.71 -9.07
C TRP A 86 -3.47 1.88 -9.97
N ILE A 87 -4.30 0.84 -10.15
CA ILE A 87 -5.44 0.84 -11.09
C ILE A 87 -6.67 1.56 -10.51
N GLY A 88 -6.98 1.32 -9.24
CA GLY A 88 -8.18 1.84 -8.57
C GLY A 88 -7.94 3.11 -7.75
N GLY A 89 -6.68 3.55 -7.60
CA GLY A 89 -6.31 4.53 -6.58
C GLY A 89 -5.40 5.68 -6.99
N CYS A 90 -4.69 5.60 -8.12
CA CYS A 90 -3.79 6.66 -8.58
C CYS A 90 -4.45 7.46 -9.70
N ARG A 91 -4.62 8.77 -9.51
CA ARG A 91 -4.77 9.67 -10.67
C ARG A 91 -3.53 9.49 -11.56
N PRO A 92 -3.65 9.45 -12.90
CA PRO A 92 -2.48 9.48 -13.79
C PRO A 92 -1.48 10.59 -13.45
N SER A 93 -1.93 11.67 -12.81
CA SER A 93 -1.08 12.75 -12.32
C SER A 93 -0.10 12.38 -11.20
N ILE A 94 -0.35 11.34 -10.40
CA ILE A 94 0.62 10.85 -9.39
C ILE A 94 1.82 10.18 -10.07
N ILE A 95 1.57 9.36 -11.09
CA ILE A 95 2.64 8.69 -11.85
C ILE A 95 3.50 9.74 -12.54
N ILE A 96 2.88 10.74 -13.19
CA ILE A 96 3.61 11.84 -13.85
C ILE A 96 4.46 12.64 -12.85
N ARG A 97 3.95 12.87 -11.62
CA ARG A 97 4.74 13.54 -10.58
C ARG A 97 5.91 12.68 -10.11
N LEU A 98 5.69 11.40 -9.85
CA LEU A 98 6.74 10.50 -9.33
C LEU A 98 7.81 10.15 -10.36
N GLU A 99 7.45 10.06 -11.65
CA GLU A 99 8.39 9.79 -12.75
C GLU A 99 9.41 10.93 -12.90
N GLY A 100 8.95 12.18 -12.98
CA GLY A 100 9.86 13.34 -13.07
C GLY A 100 10.75 13.57 -11.83
N ILE A 101 10.44 12.91 -10.70
CA ILE A 101 11.21 13.00 -9.46
C ILE A 101 12.22 11.86 -9.35
N ALA A 102 12.03 10.74 -10.06
CA ALA A 102 12.95 9.61 -10.04
C ALA A 102 14.21 9.83 -10.91
N ASP A 103 14.20 10.82 -11.79
CA ASP A 103 15.31 11.15 -12.69
C ASP A 103 16.59 11.54 -11.93
N GLU A 104 16.47 12.39 -10.91
CA GLU A 104 17.61 12.87 -10.12
C GLU A 104 18.27 11.76 -9.27
N PRO A 105 17.54 10.97 -8.45
CA PRO A 105 18.12 9.83 -7.74
C PRO A 105 18.79 8.83 -8.69
N THR A 106 18.18 8.56 -9.84
CA THR A 106 18.73 7.61 -10.83
C THR A 106 20.03 8.13 -11.45
N ALA A 107 20.08 9.41 -11.80
CA ALA A 107 21.28 10.06 -12.32
C ALA A 107 22.42 10.09 -11.28
N LEU A 108 22.10 10.41 -10.02
CA LEU A 108 23.07 10.42 -8.93
C LEU A 108 23.58 9.01 -8.60
N LEU A 109 22.73 7.99 -8.61
CA LEU A 109 23.14 6.60 -8.47
C LEU A 109 24.09 6.20 -9.59
N ALA A 110 23.76 6.51 -10.85
CA ALA A 110 24.64 6.24 -11.99
C ALA A 110 26.01 6.96 -11.88
N ALA A 111 26.03 8.19 -11.36
CA ALA A 111 27.26 8.94 -11.09
C ALA A 111 28.08 8.30 -9.95
N MET A 112 27.42 7.85 -8.88
CA MET A 112 28.04 7.16 -7.74
C MET A 112 28.68 5.84 -8.18
N TRP A 113 28.04 5.07 -9.06
CA TRP A 113 28.64 3.85 -9.64
C TRP A 113 29.93 4.13 -10.40
N ARG A 114 30.02 5.29 -11.08
CA ARG A 114 31.24 5.71 -11.79
C ARG A 114 32.36 6.14 -10.85
N LYS A 115 32.04 6.61 -9.65
CA LYS A 115 33.01 7.07 -8.63
C LYS A 115 32.70 6.46 -7.26
N PRO A 116 33.01 5.17 -7.06
CA PRO A 116 32.78 4.52 -5.78
C PRO A 116 33.61 5.20 -4.68
N GLY A 117 32.97 5.52 -3.55
CA GLY A 117 33.63 6.11 -2.38
C GLY A 117 33.55 7.63 -2.25
N ASP A 118 32.95 8.34 -3.21
CA ASP A 118 32.63 9.77 -3.05
C ASP A 118 31.47 9.94 -2.07
N TRP A 119 31.78 10.35 -0.84
CA TRP A 119 30.80 10.53 0.22
C TRP A 119 29.78 11.64 -0.09
N ARG A 120 30.15 12.66 -0.89
CA ARG A 120 29.24 13.74 -1.28
C ARG A 120 28.19 13.25 -2.25
N LEU A 121 28.58 12.38 -3.18
CA LEU A 121 27.62 11.73 -4.08
C LEU A 121 26.69 10.79 -3.31
N ARG A 122 27.20 10.06 -2.32
CA ARG A 122 26.36 9.24 -1.43
C ARG A 122 25.33 10.08 -0.68
N GLU A 123 25.75 11.18 -0.06
CA GLU A 123 24.85 12.09 0.66
C GLU A 123 23.79 12.69 -0.27
N ALA A 124 24.19 13.11 -1.48
CA ALA A 124 23.26 13.63 -2.48
C ALA A 124 22.23 12.57 -2.93
N VAL A 125 22.65 11.31 -3.12
CA VAL A 125 21.73 10.20 -3.43
C VAL A 125 20.73 10.00 -2.28
N GLU A 126 21.20 9.94 -1.04
CA GLU A 126 20.32 9.78 0.13
C GLU A 126 19.30 10.92 0.24
N GLN A 127 19.76 12.18 0.06
CA GLN A 127 18.88 13.35 0.06
C GLN A 127 17.83 13.31 -1.06
N ALA A 128 18.22 12.89 -2.27
CA ALA A 128 17.30 12.77 -3.39
C ALA A 128 16.26 11.66 -3.17
N LEU A 129 16.67 10.53 -2.57
CA LEU A 129 15.77 9.44 -2.19
C LEU A 129 14.79 9.85 -1.08
N ASP A 130 15.25 10.60 -0.08
CA ASP A 130 14.39 11.15 0.97
C ASP A 130 13.36 12.14 0.39
N GLY A 131 13.78 12.98 -0.56
CA GLY A 131 12.88 13.86 -1.31
C GLY A 131 11.80 13.07 -2.06
N HIS A 132 12.20 12.02 -2.77
CA HIS A 132 11.28 11.13 -3.48
C HIS A 132 10.28 10.45 -2.53
N ALA A 133 10.76 9.94 -1.37
CA ALA A 133 9.89 9.34 -0.36
C ALA A 133 8.87 10.34 0.22
N PHE A 134 9.28 11.59 0.41
CA PHE A 134 8.39 12.66 0.86
C PHE A 134 7.30 13.00 -0.16
N ASP A 135 7.62 13.03 -1.45
CA ASP A 135 6.64 13.28 -2.49
C ASP A 135 5.69 12.10 -2.71
N ALA A 136 6.18 10.86 -2.58
CA ALA A 136 5.34 9.65 -2.50
C ALA A 136 4.34 9.73 -1.33
N TYR A 137 4.80 10.16 -0.16
CA TYR A 137 3.94 10.43 0.99
C TYR A 137 2.86 11.47 0.68
N LYS A 138 3.21 12.63 0.10
CA LYS A 138 2.21 13.66 -0.27
C LYS A 138 1.18 13.13 -1.25
N ALA A 139 1.63 12.40 -2.27
CA ALA A 139 0.77 11.82 -3.29
C ALA A 139 -0.26 10.86 -2.67
N LEU A 140 0.19 10.01 -1.74
CA LEU A 140 -0.69 9.12 -0.97
C LEU A 140 -1.73 9.92 -0.19
N MET A 141 -1.32 11.00 0.48
CA MET A 141 -2.21 11.85 1.27
C MET A 141 -3.26 12.57 0.46
N GLU A 142 -2.88 13.14 -0.68
CA GLU A 142 -3.80 13.78 -1.60
C GLU A 142 -4.84 12.79 -2.14
N ALA A 143 -4.40 11.56 -2.44
CA ALA A 143 -5.29 10.53 -2.94
C ALA A 143 -6.27 10.03 -1.86
N ASP A 144 -5.80 9.83 -0.62
CA ASP A 144 -6.63 9.46 0.53
C ASP A 144 -7.69 10.50 0.82
N LYS A 145 -7.28 11.77 0.86
CA LYS A 145 -8.19 12.90 1.04
C LYS A 145 -9.24 12.95 -0.06
N LEU A 146 -8.84 12.85 -1.33
CA LEU A 146 -9.77 12.89 -2.46
C LEU A 146 -10.77 11.73 -2.42
N ARG A 147 -10.33 10.51 -2.09
CA ARG A 147 -11.23 9.35 -1.96
C ARG A 147 -12.26 9.58 -0.86
N MET A 148 -11.86 10.18 0.25
CA MET A 148 -12.78 10.52 1.34
C MET A 148 -13.76 11.64 0.99
N GLU A 149 -13.31 12.67 0.30
CA GLU A 149 -14.19 13.75 -0.16
C GLU A 149 -15.23 13.22 -1.16
N ILE A 150 -14.82 12.34 -2.08
CA ILE A 150 -15.74 11.70 -3.02
C ILE A 150 -16.75 10.83 -2.27
N LEU A 151 -16.30 9.99 -1.33
CA LEU A 151 -17.20 9.13 -0.57
C LEU A 151 -18.22 9.95 0.23
N LYS A 152 -17.78 11.01 0.93
CA LYS A 152 -18.69 11.92 1.64
C LYS A 152 -19.68 12.60 0.69
N GLY A 153 -19.20 13.10 -0.44
CA GLY A 153 -20.05 13.70 -1.47
C GLY A 153 -21.08 12.71 -2.05
N MET A 154 -20.73 11.43 -2.19
CA MET A 154 -21.69 10.38 -2.57
C MET A 154 -22.73 10.15 -1.48
N ILE A 155 -22.31 10.13 -0.21
CA ILE A 155 -23.22 9.93 0.93
C ILE A 155 -24.23 11.08 1.05
N ASP A 156 -23.80 12.31 0.76
CA ASP A 156 -24.65 13.51 0.84
C ASP A 156 -25.77 13.52 -0.23
N ILE A 157 -25.58 12.83 -1.36
CA ILE A 157 -26.58 12.76 -2.44
C ILE A 157 -27.47 11.51 -2.39
N LEU A 158 -27.04 10.47 -1.68
CA LEU A 158 -27.76 9.20 -1.58
C LEU A 158 -28.73 9.21 -0.41
N THR A 159 -29.82 8.44 -0.53
CA THR A 159 -30.65 8.12 0.63
C THR A 159 -29.87 7.28 1.65
N PRO A 160 -30.22 7.30 2.95
CA PRO A 160 -29.52 6.50 3.97
C PRO A 160 -29.42 5.00 3.62
N LEU A 161 -30.48 4.43 3.04
CA LEU A 161 -30.49 3.03 2.61
C LEU A 161 -29.54 2.76 1.44
N GLN A 162 -29.53 3.62 0.42
CA GLN A 162 -28.59 3.50 -0.71
C GLN A 162 -27.14 3.68 -0.27
N THR A 163 -26.89 4.57 0.69
CA THR A 163 -25.56 4.73 1.28
C THR A 163 -25.10 3.43 1.95
N VAL A 164 -25.96 2.82 2.77
CA VAL A 164 -25.66 1.53 3.40
C VAL A 164 -25.43 0.45 2.35
N GLU A 165 -26.25 0.37 1.30
CA GLU A 165 -26.07 -0.57 0.19
C GLU A 165 -24.73 -0.38 -0.54
N LEU A 166 -24.37 0.87 -0.85
CA LEU A 166 -23.08 1.22 -1.45
C LEU A 166 -21.91 0.75 -0.57
N LEU A 167 -21.98 0.99 0.74
CA LEU A 167 -20.94 0.59 1.69
C LEU A 167 -20.84 -0.94 1.81
N VAL A 168 -21.96 -1.66 1.82
CA VAL A 168 -22.00 -3.14 1.80
C VAL A 168 -21.30 -3.67 0.55
N VAL A 169 -21.67 -3.17 -0.63
CA VAL A 169 -21.09 -3.62 -1.90
C VAL A 169 -19.59 -3.31 -1.94
N SER A 170 -19.19 -2.12 -1.50
CA SER A 170 -17.79 -1.70 -1.46
C SER A 170 -16.94 -2.59 -0.56
N LYS A 171 -17.43 -2.92 0.64
CA LYS A 171 -16.72 -3.81 1.58
C LYS A 171 -16.67 -5.24 1.07
N LYS A 172 -17.76 -5.77 0.53
CA LYS A 172 -17.77 -7.09 -0.12
C LYS A 172 -16.75 -7.17 -1.25
N LEU A 173 -16.66 -6.14 -2.10
CA LEU A 173 -15.67 -6.07 -3.16
C LEU A 173 -14.25 -6.09 -2.59
N HIS A 174 -13.95 -5.23 -1.62
CA HIS A 174 -12.63 -5.13 -1.01
C HIS A 174 -12.19 -6.46 -0.36
N LEU A 175 -13.06 -7.07 0.45
CA LEU A 175 -12.78 -8.34 1.14
C LEU A 175 -12.64 -9.51 0.15
N SER A 176 -13.51 -9.58 -0.85
CA SER A 176 -13.42 -10.62 -1.89
C SER A 176 -12.12 -10.51 -2.67
N LEU A 177 -11.70 -9.27 -2.98
CA LEU A 177 -10.45 -9.00 -3.67
C LEU A 177 -9.24 -9.43 -2.84
N HIS A 178 -9.24 -9.10 -1.55
CA HIS A 178 -8.20 -9.47 -0.60
C HIS A 178 -8.04 -11.00 -0.50
N GLU A 179 -9.15 -11.71 -0.28
CA GLU A 179 -9.14 -13.18 -0.15
C GLU A 179 -8.74 -13.89 -1.45
N TRP A 180 -9.28 -13.44 -2.59
CA TRP A 180 -8.89 -13.99 -3.89
C TRP A 180 -7.40 -13.78 -4.16
N SER A 181 -6.87 -12.60 -3.86
CA SER A 181 -5.45 -12.33 -4.09
C SER A 181 -4.55 -13.14 -3.16
N LYS A 182 -4.91 -13.30 -1.88
CA LYS A 182 -4.21 -14.20 -0.96
C LYS A 182 -4.15 -15.62 -1.50
N SER A 183 -5.29 -16.15 -1.97
CA SER A 183 -5.39 -17.49 -2.55
C SER A 183 -4.48 -17.64 -3.77
N ARG A 184 -4.47 -16.64 -4.66
CA ARG A 184 -3.63 -16.64 -5.86
C ARG A 184 -2.14 -16.58 -5.54
N ASP A 185 -1.73 -15.71 -4.62
CA ASP A 185 -0.32 -15.56 -4.23
C ASP A 185 0.21 -16.85 -3.61
N ASN A 186 -0.61 -17.54 -2.80
CA ASN A 186 -0.29 -18.87 -2.28
C ASN A 186 -0.16 -19.92 -3.39
N HIS A 187 -1.07 -19.92 -4.38
CA HIS A 187 -0.99 -20.84 -5.52
C HIS A 187 0.25 -20.60 -6.39
N MET A 188 0.68 -19.34 -6.53
CA MET A 188 1.90 -18.98 -7.27
C MET A 188 3.19 -19.13 -6.44
N GLY A 189 3.11 -19.55 -5.18
CA GLY A 189 4.28 -19.69 -4.30
C GLY A 189 4.93 -18.36 -3.90
N ILE A 190 4.29 -17.22 -4.14
CA ILE A 190 4.82 -15.87 -3.84
C ILE A 190 5.04 -15.72 -2.33
N SER A 191 4.13 -16.26 -1.52
CA SER A 191 4.25 -16.27 -0.06
C SER A 191 5.48 -17.05 0.45
N GLN A 192 6.01 -18.01 -0.34
CA GLN A 192 7.20 -18.81 0.03
C GLN A 192 8.52 -18.17 -0.42
N LEU A 193 8.47 -17.27 -1.42
CA LEU A 193 9.64 -16.52 -1.92
C LEU A 193 9.99 -15.33 -1.03
N LEU A 194 9.01 -14.79 -0.30
CA LEU A 194 9.16 -13.65 0.61
C LEU A 194 9.36 -14.08 2.07
N ASP A 195 9.40 -15.39 2.37
CA ASP A 195 9.64 -15.90 3.72
C ASP A 195 11.14 -15.75 4.07
N PRO A 196 11.50 -14.88 5.03
CA PRO A 196 12.90 -14.67 5.41
C PRO A 196 13.55 -15.90 6.06
N ASN A 197 12.78 -16.95 6.38
CA ASN A 197 13.29 -18.19 6.96
C ASN A 197 13.48 -19.33 5.94
N ASN A 198 13.26 -19.09 4.65
CA ASN A 198 13.44 -20.12 3.62
C ASN A 198 14.94 -20.23 3.23
N PRO A 199 15.62 -21.35 3.50
CA PRO A 199 17.06 -21.51 3.23
C PRO A 199 17.41 -21.63 1.72
N SER A 200 16.42 -21.50 0.83
CA SER A 200 16.58 -21.77 -0.60
C SER A 200 17.09 -20.59 -1.44
N SER A 201 17.32 -19.41 -0.85
CA SER A 201 17.76 -18.22 -1.60
C SER A 201 19.29 -18.05 -1.70
N SER A 202 20.08 -18.86 -1.01
CA SER A 202 21.55 -18.84 -1.11
C SER A 202 22.07 -19.86 -2.11
N HIS A 203 21.89 -19.59 -3.41
CA HIS A 203 22.75 -20.19 -4.43
C HIS A 203 23.26 -19.09 -5.35
N ASP A 204 24.29 -18.39 -4.88
CA ASP A 204 25.18 -17.64 -5.77
C ASP A 204 25.83 -18.62 -6.76
N PRO A 205 25.81 -18.35 -8.07
CA PRO A 205 26.58 -19.14 -9.02
C PRO A 205 28.07 -18.91 -8.76
N GLN A 206 28.80 -19.96 -8.35
CA GLN A 206 30.26 -19.93 -8.36
C GLN A 206 30.77 -19.64 -9.78
N PRO A 207 31.67 -18.66 -9.97
CA PRO A 207 32.32 -18.45 -11.26
C PRO A 207 33.28 -19.61 -11.53
N SER A 208 32.85 -20.56 -12.35
CA SER A 208 33.70 -21.62 -12.90
C SER A 208 34.42 -21.06 -14.13
N GLY A 209 35.72 -20.79 -13.99
CA GLY A 209 36.53 -20.28 -15.09
C GLY A 209 38.03 -20.29 -14.77
N GLN A 210 38.61 -21.48 -14.63
CA GLN A 210 40.07 -21.65 -14.71
C GLN A 210 40.53 -21.38 -16.15
N LEU A 211 41.44 -20.43 -16.34
CA LEU A 211 42.20 -20.29 -17.58
C LEU A 211 43.17 -21.49 -17.73
N PRO A 212 43.27 -22.14 -18.91
CA PRO A 212 44.34 -23.10 -19.16
C PRO A 212 45.66 -22.38 -19.43
N SER A 213 46.68 -22.73 -18.63
CA SER A 213 48.08 -22.42 -18.91
C SER A 213 48.58 -23.28 -20.08
N HIS A 214 48.91 -22.66 -21.20
CA HIS A 214 49.73 -23.29 -22.23
C HIS A 214 51.15 -22.76 -22.15
N GLY A 215 52.07 -23.62 -21.73
CA GLY A 215 53.49 -23.54 -22.06
C GLY A 215 53.94 -24.90 -22.57
N PRO A 216 54.87 -24.96 -23.53
CA PRO A 216 55.88 -26.00 -23.57
C PRO A 216 57.10 -25.63 -22.71
#